data_AF-A0AAE1XCV8-F1
#
_entry.id   AF-A0AAE1XCV8-F1
#
_cell.length_a   1.000
_cell.length_b   1.000
_cell.length_c   1.000
_cell.angle_alpha   90.00
_cell.angle_beta   90.00
_cell.angle_gamma   90.00
#
_symmetry.space_group_name_H-M   'P 1'
#
loop_
_entity.id
_entity.type
_entity.pdbx_description
1 polymer ?
#
loop_
_entity_poly.entity_id
_entity_poly.type
_entity_poly.pdbx_seq_one_letter_code
_entity_poly.pdbx_strand_id
1 'polypeptide(L)'
;MCSSSSSSLCFEACRARARSSSKFWPRAELVCTPTGEHHRRDRYLIAWLDQYWARESTWLLVVFPLWQSLFLIMILLLNFDKLTTSDVLALLYTSIFGSAISYGVFFYNATRGSLTKLSSLTFLTPMFASVFGFIYLGETFTPLQLVGAVVTVAAIYMVNYKDEA
;
A
#
# COMPACT_ATOMS: atom_id res chain seq x y z
N MET A 1 38.50 -16.53 -2.87
CA MET A 1 39.55 -15.48 -2.80
C MET A 1 39.72 -14.87 -4.19
N CYS A 2 39.30 -13.63 -4.42
CA CYS A 2 39.71 -12.88 -5.62
C CYS A 2 40.90 -12.01 -5.20
N SER A 3 42.10 -12.32 -5.71
CA SER A 3 43.28 -11.48 -5.48
C SER A 3 43.17 -10.16 -6.25
N SER A 4 43.85 -9.15 -5.73
CA SER A 4 43.65 -7.71 -5.92
C SER A 4 43.78 -7.13 -7.34
N SER A 5 43.92 -7.95 -8.39
CA SER A 5 44.08 -7.48 -9.77
C SER A 5 42.85 -7.70 -10.67
N SER A 6 41.76 -8.29 -10.16
CA SER A 6 40.59 -8.74 -10.97
C SER A 6 39.23 -8.21 -10.46
N SER A 7 39.23 -7.09 -9.74
CA SER A 7 38.01 -6.52 -9.15
C SER A 7 37.02 -5.98 -10.19
N SER A 8 37.51 -5.37 -11.28
CA SER A 8 36.66 -4.85 -12.38
C SER A 8 35.98 -5.97 -13.18
N LEU A 9 36.74 -7.01 -13.54
CA LEU A 9 36.24 -8.17 -14.27
C LEU A 9 35.22 -8.99 -13.47
N CYS A 10 35.42 -9.13 -12.15
CA CYS A 10 34.45 -9.78 -11.28
C CYS A 10 33.14 -8.97 -11.16
N PHE A 11 33.24 -7.64 -11.17
CA PHE A 11 32.08 -6.74 -11.14
C PHE A 11 31.29 -6.79 -12.46
N GLU A 12 31.97 -6.83 -13.61
CA GLU A 12 31.34 -6.97 -14.92
C GLU A 12 30.68 -8.34 -15.10
N ALA A 13 31.29 -9.42 -14.62
CA ALA A 13 30.67 -10.75 -14.60
C ALA A 13 29.42 -10.82 -13.70
N CYS A 14 29.43 -10.16 -12.52
CA CYS A 14 28.25 -10.01 -11.63
C CYS A 14 27.12 -9.28 -12.39
N ARG A 15 27.45 -8.17 -13.06
CA ARG A 15 26.51 -7.31 -13.80
C ARG A 15 25.95 -7.97 -15.08
N ALA A 16 26.73 -8.80 -15.76
CA ALA A 16 26.29 -9.56 -16.93
C ALA A 16 25.28 -10.65 -16.56
N ARG A 17 25.49 -11.33 -15.43
CA ARG A 17 24.57 -12.39 -14.96
C ARG A 17 23.25 -11.83 -14.40
N ALA A 18 23.27 -10.63 -13.82
CA ALA A 18 22.06 -9.92 -13.37
C ALA A 18 21.14 -9.49 -14.53
N ARG A 19 21.69 -9.21 -15.72
CA ARG A 19 20.89 -8.84 -16.90
C ARG A 19 20.06 -9.99 -17.47
N SER A 20 20.52 -11.23 -17.30
CA SER A 20 19.89 -12.43 -17.86
C SER A 20 18.63 -12.89 -17.10
N SER A 21 18.41 -12.47 -15.85
CA SER A 21 17.28 -12.93 -15.02
C SER A 21 16.09 -11.98 -14.99
N SER A 22 16.09 -10.94 -15.83
CA SER A 22 15.14 -9.82 -15.83
C SER A 22 13.72 -10.15 -16.31
N LYS A 23 13.38 -11.42 -16.58
CA LYS A 23 12.08 -11.78 -17.15
C LYS A 23 10.92 -11.95 -16.15
N PHE A 24 11.14 -11.88 -14.83
CA PHE A 24 10.04 -12.19 -13.90
C PHE A 24 10.00 -11.45 -12.56
N TRP A 25 10.96 -10.58 -12.23
CA TRP A 25 10.97 -9.90 -10.93
C TRP A 25 11.35 -8.41 -11.02
N PRO A 26 10.65 -7.50 -10.30
CA PRO A 26 11.02 -6.11 -10.23
C PRO A 26 12.33 -5.95 -9.45
N ARG A 27 13.39 -5.63 -10.19
CA ARG A 27 14.64 -4.94 -9.81
C ARG A 27 15.02 -5.02 -8.31
N ALA A 28 15.40 -6.21 -7.85
CA ALA A 28 16.24 -6.35 -6.66
C ALA A 28 17.63 -5.79 -6.99
N GLU A 29 18.02 -4.70 -6.33
CA GLU A 29 19.39 -4.18 -6.38
C GLU A 29 20.33 -5.24 -5.81
N LEU A 30 21.03 -5.95 -6.70
CA LEU A 30 22.11 -6.87 -6.35
C LEU A 30 23.31 -6.05 -5.86
N VAL A 31 23.38 -5.80 -4.56
CA VAL A 31 24.59 -5.30 -3.89
C VAL A 31 25.62 -6.45 -3.85
N CYS A 32 26.62 -6.44 -4.75
CA CYS A 32 27.70 -7.43 -4.71
C CYS A 32 28.68 -7.04 -3.57
N THR A 33 28.60 -7.71 -2.41
CA THR A 33 29.58 -7.55 -1.30
C THR A 33 30.82 -8.45 -1.48
N PRO A 34 32.02 -8.08 -0.98
CA PRO A 34 33.29 -8.74 -1.35
C PRO A 34 33.56 -10.09 -0.65
N THR A 35 32.69 -10.55 0.26
CA THR A 35 32.90 -11.74 1.09
C THR A 35 31.86 -12.83 0.80
N GLY A 36 32.25 -13.79 -0.04
CA GLY A 36 31.36 -14.75 -0.70
C GLY A 36 30.90 -15.98 0.10
N GLU A 37 30.84 -15.98 1.43
CA GLU A 37 30.49 -17.22 2.17
C GLU A 37 29.29 -17.17 3.13
N HIS A 38 28.75 -16.00 3.49
CA HIS A 38 27.57 -15.95 4.40
C HIS A 38 26.22 -15.78 3.70
N HIS A 39 26.21 -15.54 2.37
CA HIS A 39 25.07 -14.90 1.70
C HIS A 39 24.00 -15.85 1.15
N ARG A 40 24.12 -17.16 1.40
CA ARG A 40 23.18 -18.16 0.86
C ARG A 40 21.98 -18.39 1.79
N ARG A 41 22.18 -18.39 3.12
CA ARG A 41 21.12 -18.66 4.11
C ARG A 41 20.12 -17.49 4.19
N ASP A 42 20.62 -16.26 4.11
CA ASP A 42 19.81 -15.05 4.25
C ASP A 42 18.88 -14.84 3.06
N ARG A 43 19.29 -15.22 1.84
CA ARG A 43 18.43 -15.14 0.66
C ARG A 43 17.26 -16.13 0.70
N TYR A 44 17.47 -17.33 1.22
CA TYR A 44 16.38 -18.28 1.41
C TYR A 44 15.43 -17.83 2.51
N LEU A 45 15.94 -17.26 3.61
CA LEU A 45 15.11 -16.70 4.67
C LEU A 45 14.30 -15.50 4.18
N ILE A 46 14.90 -14.56 3.45
CA ILE A 46 14.18 -13.40 2.90
C ILE A 46 13.14 -13.85 1.86
N ALA A 47 13.49 -14.77 0.95
CA ALA A 47 12.54 -15.29 -0.03
C ALA A 47 11.42 -16.13 0.61
N TRP A 48 11.74 -16.90 1.66
CA TRP A 48 10.75 -17.66 2.43
C TRP A 48 9.83 -16.74 3.21
N LEU A 49 10.38 -15.71 3.86
CA LEU A 49 9.60 -14.68 4.55
C LEU A 49 8.69 -13.96 3.56
N ASP A 50 9.21 -13.51 2.41
CA ASP A 50 8.41 -12.84 1.38
C ASP A 50 7.27 -13.73 0.86
N GLN A 51 7.54 -15.00 0.58
CA GLN A 51 6.51 -15.97 0.16
C GLN A 51 5.52 -16.31 1.28
N TYR A 52 5.98 -16.38 2.53
CA TYR A 52 5.15 -16.65 3.70
C TYR A 52 4.22 -15.46 3.97
N TRP A 53 4.75 -14.24 3.98
CA TRP A 53 3.98 -13.00 4.08
C TRP A 53 3.00 -12.85 2.92
N ALA A 54 3.41 -13.17 1.68
CA ALA A 54 2.51 -13.14 0.54
C ALA A 54 1.38 -14.17 0.66
N ARG A 55 1.69 -15.41 1.06
CA ARG A 55 0.69 -16.47 1.28
C ARG A 55 -0.29 -16.08 2.38
N GLU A 56 0.19 -15.60 3.52
CA GLU A 56 -0.65 -15.15 4.64
C GLU A 56 -1.51 -13.94 4.24
N SER A 57 -0.94 -12.97 3.54
CA SER A 57 -1.68 -11.80 3.02
C SER A 57 -2.74 -12.19 1.99
N THR A 58 -2.50 -13.25 1.20
CA THR A 58 -3.49 -13.76 0.25
C THR A 58 -4.70 -14.35 0.98
N TRP A 59 -4.47 -15.05 2.10
CA TRP A 59 -5.55 -15.54 2.96
C TRP A 59 -6.31 -14.39 3.61
N LEU A 60 -5.61 -13.37 4.09
CA LEU A 60 -6.25 -12.17 4.64
C LEU A 60 -7.11 -11.45 3.59
N LEU A 61 -6.69 -11.37 2.33
CA LEU A 61 -7.47 -10.70 1.28
C LEU A 61 -8.78 -11.41 0.92
N VAL A 62 -8.93 -12.71 1.18
CA VAL A 62 -10.14 -13.48 0.82
C VAL A 62 -10.96 -13.89 2.04
N VAL A 63 -10.31 -14.40 3.08
CA VAL A 63 -10.98 -14.91 4.28
C VAL A 63 -11.49 -13.78 5.16
N PHE A 64 -10.73 -12.68 5.25
CA PHE A 64 -11.13 -11.54 6.09
C PHE A 64 -12.41 -10.85 5.58
N PRO A 65 -12.56 -10.51 4.29
CA PRO A 65 -13.81 -9.93 3.79
C PRO A 65 -15.00 -10.89 3.94
N LEU A 66 -14.80 -12.20 3.75
CA LEU A 66 -15.87 -13.18 3.93
C LEU A 66 -16.35 -13.21 5.38
N TRP A 67 -15.43 -13.21 6.35
CA TRP A 67 -15.77 -13.11 7.77
C TRP A 67 -16.46 -11.80 8.13
N GLN A 68 -15.98 -10.67 7.61
CA GLN A 68 -16.65 -9.38 7.81
C GLN A 68 -18.06 -9.37 7.21
N SER A 69 -18.24 -9.96 6.02
CA SER A 69 -19.54 -10.06 5.35
C SER A 69 -20.52 -10.93 6.14
N LEU A 70 -20.06 -12.08 6.64
CA LEU A 70 -20.86 -12.98 7.49
C LEU A 70 -21.23 -12.33 8.83
N PHE A 71 -20.32 -11.57 9.42
CA PHE A 71 -20.61 -10.83 10.64
C PHE A 71 -21.65 -9.73 10.41
N LEU A 72 -21.52 -8.99 9.31
CA LEU A 72 -22.44 -7.92 8.95
C LEU A 72 -23.84 -8.45 8.59
N ILE A 73 -23.93 -9.58 7.86
CA ILE A 73 -25.22 -10.20 7.54
C ILE A 73 -25.91 -10.75 8.80
N MET A 74 -25.15 -11.32 9.74
CA MET A 74 -25.68 -11.73 11.04
C MET A 74 -26.27 -10.54 11.81
N ILE A 75 -25.56 -9.41 11.89
CA ILE A 75 -26.05 -8.19 12.54
C ILE A 75 -27.33 -7.67 11.86
N LEU A 76 -27.37 -7.68 10.53
CA LEU A 76 -28.52 -7.21 9.75
C LEU A 76 -29.76 -8.08 9.99
N LEU A 77 -29.59 -9.41 10.01
CA LEU A 77 -30.69 -10.35 10.30
C LEU A 77 -31.22 -10.21 11.73
N LEU A 78 -30.38 -9.85 12.69
CA LEU A 78 -30.79 -9.62 14.09
C LEU A 78 -31.55 -8.31 14.32
N ASN A 79 -31.42 -7.33 13.42
CA ASN A 79 -31.95 -5.97 13.61
C ASN A 79 -32.91 -5.52 12.49
N PHE A 80 -33.41 -6.45 11.67
CA PHE A 80 -34.22 -6.10 10.50
C PHE A 80 -35.49 -5.30 10.89
N ASP A 81 -36.11 -5.63 12.02
CA ASP A 81 -37.28 -4.93 12.55
C ASP A 81 -37.01 -3.50 13.03
N LYS A 82 -35.74 -3.12 13.20
CA LYS A 82 -35.31 -1.81 13.73
C LYS A 82 -34.79 -0.86 12.66
N LEU A 83 -34.77 -1.29 11.39
CA LEU A 83 -34.27 -0.47 10.29
C LEU A 83 -35.21 0.72 10.05
N THR A 84 -34.71 1.93 10.34
CA THR A 84 -35.45 3.17 10.08
C THR A 84 -35.20 3.64 8.65
N THR A 85 -36.12 4.42 8.07
CA THR A 85 -35.94 5.03 6.73
C THR A 85 -34.66 5.87 6.62
N SER A 86 -34.24 6.51 7.71
CA SER A 86 -32.98 7.26 7.78
C SER A 86 -31.76 6.34 7.61
N ASP A 87 -31.79 5.13 8.18
CA ASP A 87 -30.69 4.17 8.10
C ASP A 87 -30.55 3.64 6.67
N VAL A 88 -31.68 3.37 6.02
CA VAL A 88 -31.70 2.95 4.61
C VAL A 88 -31.12 4.04 3.70
N LEU A 89 -31.46 5.32 3.95
CA LEU A 89 -30.87 6.44 3.21
C LEU A 89 -29.35 6.56 3.45
N ALA A 90 -28.89 6.38 4.68
CA ALA A 90 -27.47 6.39 5.02
C ALA A 90 -26.70 5.23 4.35
N LEU A 91 -27.31 4.03 4.31
CA LEU A 91 -26.75 2.86 3.62
C LEU A 91 -26.67 3.08 2.11
N LEU A 92 -27.70 3.68 1.50
CA LEU A 92 -27.68 4.02 0.08
C LEU A 92 -26.60 5.06 -0.23
N TYR A 93 -26.51 6.11 0.59
CA TYR A 93 -25.50 7.16 0.44
C TYR A 93 -24.08 6.57 0.51
N THR A 94 -23.78 5.78 1.55
CA THR A 94 -22.46 5.19 1.74
C THR A 94 -22.12 4.13 0.68
N SER A 95 -23.09 3.33 0.22
CA SER A 95 -22.88 2.33 -0.83
C SER A 95 -22.57 2.98 -2.19
N ILE A 96 -23.29 4.03 -2.57
CA ILE A 96 -23.10 4.70 -3.86
C ILE A 96 -21.82 5.54 -3.86
N PHE A 97 -21.69 6.47 -2.91
CA PHE A 97 -20.56 7.41 -2.90
C PHE A 97 -19.29 6.78 -2.31
N GLY A 98 -19.41 6.05 -1.20
CA GLY A 98 -18.28 5.45 -0.50
C GLY A 98 -17.72 4.21 -1.18
N SER A 99 -18.55 3.44 -1.89
CA SER A 99 -18.11 2.23 -2.59
C SER A 99 -18.13 2.41 -4.11
N ALA A 100 -19.29 2.51 -4.76
CA ALA A 100 -19.37 2.41 -6.22
C ALA A 100 -18.56 3.49 -6.95
N ILE A 101 -18.73 4.76 -6.57
CA ILE A 101 -17.99 5.88 -7.18
C ILE A 101 -16.52 5.82 -6.79
N SER A 102 -16.22 5.63 -5.50
CA SER A 102 -14.83 5.57 -4.99
C SER A 102 -14.00 4.48 -5.67
N TYR A 103 -14.52 3.25 -5.76
CA TYR A 103 -13.85 2.16 -6.48
C TYR A 103 -13.75 2.45 -7.97
N GLY A 104 -14.79 3.04 -8.59
CA GLY A 104 -14.75 3.44 -9.99
C GLY A 104 -13.60 4.42 -10.29
N VAL A 105 -13.45 5.45 -9.45
CA VAL A 105 -12.35 6.42 -9.55
C VAL A 105 -11.00 5.74 -9.27
N PHE A 106 -10.93 4.84 -8.29
CA PHE A 106 -9.70 4.09 -7.99
C PHE A 106 -9.23 3.27 -9.19
N PHE A 107 -10.11 2.46 -9.79
CA PHE A 107 -9.78 1.65 -10.97
C PHE A 107 -9.50 2.52 -12.20
N TYR A 108 -10.22 3.63 -12.37
CA TYR A 108 -9.94 4.60 -13.43
C TYR A 108 -8.52 5.17 -13.30
N ASN A 109 -8.11 5.57 -12.10
CA ASN A 109 -6.75 6.06 -11.87
C ASN A 109 -5.72 4.94 -11.97
N ALA A 110 -6.03 3.72 -11.52
CA ALA A 110 -5.13 2.57 -11.63
C ALA A 110 -4.82 2.18 -13.07
N THR A 111 -5.73 2.46 -14.00
CA THR A 111 -5.52 2.18 -15.44
C THR A 111 -4.78 3.31 -16.18
N ARG A 112 -4.72 4.54 -15.62
CA ARG A 112 -4.18 5.73 -16.29
C ARG A 112 -2.96 6.36 -15.60
N GLY A 113 -2.76 6.12 -14.31
CA GLY A 113 -1.74 6.77 -13.48
C GLY A 113 -0.63 5.84 -13.02
N SER A 114 0.47 6.41 -12.52
CA SER A 114 1.54 5.66 -11.87
C SER A 114 1.03 5.07 -10.53
N LEU A 115 1.44 3.84 -10.20
CA LEU A 115 1.14 3.22 -8.90
C LEU A 115 1.60 4.10 -7.72
N THR A 116 2.65 4.89 -7.93
CA THR A 116 3.21 5.82 -6.96
C THR A 116 2.21 6.93 -6.57
N LYS A 117 1.54 7.55 -7.54
CA LYS A 117 0.53 8.59 -7.27
C LYS A 117 -0.65 8.02 -6.48
N LEU A 118 -1.16 6.85 -6.87
CA LEU A 118 -2.23 6.16 -6.15
C LEU A 118 -1.86 5.85 -4.70
N SER A 119 -0.66 5.32 -4.46
CA SER A 119 -0.19 5.03 -3.10
C SER A 119 -0.08 6.32 -2.27
N SER A 120 0.45 7.41 -2.84
CA SER A 120 0.57 8.69 -2.13
C SER A 120 -0.78 9.30 -1.72
N LEU A 121 -1.83 9.12 -2.53
CA LEU A 121 -3.18 9.60 -2.24
C LEU A 121 -3.81 8.91 -1.02
N THR A 122 -3.44 7.66 -0.73
CA THR A 122 -3.98 6.95 0.45
C THR A 122 -3.57 7.60 1.78
N PHE A 123 -2.42 8.30 1.81
CA PHE A 123 -2.00 9.08 2.97
C PHE A 123 -2.80 10.37 3.18
N LEU A 124 -3.57 10.80 2.17
CA LEU A 124 -4.46 11.96 2.27
C LEU A 124 -5.79 11.63 2.95
N THR A 125 -6.19 10.35 2.97
CA THR A 125 -7.41 9.87 3.64
C THR A 125 -7.53 10.32 5.11
N PRO A 126 -6.53 10.14 5.99
CA PRO A 126 -6.61 10.62 7.37
C PRO A 126 -6.69 12.15 7.47
N MET A 127 -6.19 12.91 6.48
CA MET A 127 -6.34 14.37 6.44
C MET A 127 -7.76 14.78 6.16
N PHE A 128 -8.40 14.17 5.16
CA PHE A 128 -9.82 14.41 4.91
C PHE A 128 -10.65 14.00 6.13
N ALA A 129 -10.41 12.82 6.70
CA ALA A 129 -11.11 12.37 7.91
C ALA A 129 -10.97 13.38 9.06
N SER A 130 -9.77 13.91 9.28
CA SER A 130 -9.52 14.92 10.31
C SER A 130 -10.31 16.21 10.03
N VAL A 131 -10.22 16.76 8.81
CA VAL A 131 -10.94 17.99 8.43
C VAL A 131 -12.46 17.81 8.57
N PHE A 132 -13.00 16.69 8.13
CA PHE A 132 -14.41 16.37 8.29
C PHE A 132 -14.79 16.20 9.77
N GLY A 133 -13.94 15.58 10.59
CA GLY A 133 -14.10 15.51 12.04
C GLY A 133 -14.17 16.90 12.68
N PHE A 134 -13.27 17.81 12.31
CA PHE A 134 -13.30 19.19 12.79
C PHE A 134 -14.59 19.92 12.40
N ILE A 135 -15.02 19.82 11.13
CA ILE A 135 -16.19 20.56 10.62
C ILE A 135 -17.50 20.00 11.19
N TYR A 136 -17.65 18.67 11.24
CA TYR A 136 -18.92 18.03 11.61
C TYR A 136 -19.02 17.70 13.11
N LEU A 137 -17.93 17.29 13.75
CA LEU A 137 -17.92 16.98 15.19
C LEU A 137 -17.47 18.19 16.03
N GLY A 138 -16.87 19.22 15.43
CA GLY A 138 -16.41 20.41 16.16
C GLY A 138 -15.18 20.16 17.04
N GLU A 139 -14.43 19.08 16.78
CA GLU A 139 -13.22 18.75 17.55
C GLU A 139 -12.14 19.81 17.35
N THR A 140 -11.39 20.16 18.39
CA THR A 140 -10.30 21.15 18.27
C THR A 140 -8.97 20.45 18.02
N PHE A 141 -8.19 20.95 17.05
CA PHE A 141 -6.84 20.44 16.81
C PHE A 141 -5.80 21.03 17.75
N THR A 142 -4.91 20.16 18.23
CA THR A 142 -3.69 20.62 18.88
C THR A 142 -2.74 21.23 17.84
N PRO A 143 -1.90 22.21 18.22
CA PRO A 143 -0.91 22.77 17.30
C PRO A 143 0.03 21.71 16.70
N LEU A 144 0.37 20.67 17.46
CA LEU A 144 1.22 19.58 16.99
C LEU A 144 0.55 18.74 15.88
N GLN A 145 -0.77 18.49 15.98
CA GLN A 145 -1.53 17.80 14.92
C GLN A 145 -1.54 18.63 13.63
N LEU A 146 -1.65 19.96 13.72
CA LEU A 146 -1.59 20.84 12.55
C LEU A 146 -0.21 20.80 11.88
N VAL A 147 0.88 20.78 12.66
CA VAL A 147 2.23 20.62 12.09
C VAL A 147 2.34 19.28 11.37
N GLY A 148 1.88 18.19 11.99
CA GLY A 148 1.82 16.88 11.34
C GLY A 148 1.01 16.93 10.03
N ALA A 149 -0.13 17.62 10.04
CA ALA A 149 -0.98 17.78 8.87
C ALA A 149 -0.25 18.45 7.70
N VAL A 150 0.41 19.57 7.97
CA VAL A 150 1.19 20.32 6.96
C VAL A 150 2.34 19.48 6.42
N VAL A 151 3.06 18.77 7.28
CA VAL A 151 4.21 17.93 6.89
C VAL A 151 3.78 16.80 5.95
N THR A 152 2.67 16.10 6.23
CA THR A 152 2.19 15.03 5.33
C THR A 152 1.76 15.58 3.98
N VAL A 153 1.06 16.73 3.94
CA VAL A 153 0.65 17.36 2.67
C VAL A 153 1.88 17.75 1.85
N ALA A 154 2.90 18.34 2.49
CA ALA A 154 4.16 18.69 1.84
C ALA A 154 4.89 17.45 1.29
N ALA A 155 4.89 16.34 2.04
CA ALA A 155 5.47 15.08 1.59
C ALA A 155 4.77 14.53 0.34
N ILE A 156 3.42 14.52 0.33
CA ILE A 156 2.64 14.07 -0.83
C ILE A 156 2.92 14.95 -2.05
N TYR A 157 2.97 16.28 -1.87
CA TYR A 157 3.30 17.22 -2.94
C TYR A 157 4.69 16.93 -3.53
N MET A 158 5.70 16.75 -2.68
CA MET A 158 7.08 16.48 -3.11
C MET A 158 7.22 15.14 -3.87
N VAL A 159 6.46 14.12 -3.47
CA VAL A 159 6.44 12.80 -4.16
C VAL A 159 5.79 12.92 -5.52
N ASN A 160 4.69 13.66 -5.65
CA ASN A 160 3.95 13.79 -6.91
C ASN A 160 4.64 14.75 -7.91
N TYR A 161 5.39 15.75 -7.42
CA TYR A 161 6.05 16.75 -8.27
C TYR A 161 7.07 16.17 -9.26
N LYS A 162 7.69 15.02 -8.95
CA LYS A 162 8.71 14.39 -9.82
C LYS A 162 8.14 13.56 -10.96
N ASP A 163 6.86 13.18 -10.91
CA ASP A 163 6.23 12.40 -11.98
C ASP A 163 5.77 13.29 -13.15
N GLU A 164 5.84 14.62 -13.00
CA GLU A 164 5.31 15.60 -13.98
C GLU A 164 6.40 16.48 -14.64
N ALA A 165 7.67 16.30 -14.28
CA ALA A 165 8.83 17.00 -14.83
C ALA A 165 9.71 16.05 -15.66
#